data_AF-A0A0C9ZE15-F1
#
_entry.id   AF-A0A0C9ZE15-F1
#
_cell.length_a   1.000
_cell.length_b   1.000
_cell.length_c   1.000
_cell.angle_alpha   90.00
_cell.angle_beta   90.00
_cell.angle_gamma   90.00
#
_symmetry.space_group_name_H-M   'P 1'
#
loop_
_entity.id
_entity.type
_entity.pdbx_description
1 polymer ?
#
loop_
_entity_poly.entity_id
_entity_poly.type
_entity_poly.pdbx_seq_one_letter_code
_entity_poly.pdbx_strand_id
1 'polypeptide(L)'
;MAKVIPLFHGDYGNREEPMEWFAQFQLSVPDLWSETRKVDCFGLQLAPGSYADNWFMDLPSEDKEDMRALKAAFIKRWPLAKHPKLTRVQQRERVKDQWIEEGCTGDYGHMLWAEKVKRLVLSMGDAEGTLIVCTIEGAPQVLRDELDKDYSSWEEFVTAVRNIKQMSNLSIQMGSISAREAARPMPATQPQGQLIAASQQGFTTQGASWGLGLGMYQRAQQVPLTRLQILKKVNAILHRPNTEAGRCQYKADIEVWHKTHGYNAPPSLERPYPLKPGTVAAGTGECFMCGLITEPPHVGSMCTANETLHPHETHWRQLIAGMLHRAMQTRLATTQAGYHCKHFTIFLQKTC
;
A
#
# COMPACT_ATOMS: atom_id res chain seq x y z
N MET A 1 9.04 -23.50 11.15
CA MET A 1 9.45 -23.88 9.78
C MET A 1 10.58 -22.95 9.41
N ALA A 2 11.78 -23.48 9.16
CA ALA A 2 12.91 -22.66 8.71
C ALA A 2 12.52 -21.98 7.39
N LYS A 3 12.68 -20.66 7.32
CA LYS A 3 12.45 -19.89 6.09
C LYS A 3 13.51 -20.35 5.09
N VAL A 4 13.09 -20.94 3.98
CA VAL A 4 14.00 -21.30 2.89
C VAL A 4 14.44 -20.02 2.21
N ILE A 5 15.74 -19.77 2.17
CA ILE A 5 16.32 -18.63 1.48
C ILE A 5 16.51 -19.03 0.01
N PRO A 6 16.11 -18.19 -0.95
CA PRO A 6 16.38 -18.44 -2.36
C PRO A 6 17.89 -18.40 -2.63
N LEU A 7 18.37 -19.19 -3.58
CA LEU A 7 19.76 -19.14 -4.00
C LEU A 7 20.13 -17.75 -4.52
N PHE A 8 21.35 -17.30 -4.22
CA PHE A 8 21.84 -16.01 -4.69
C PHE A 8 22.59 -16.14 -6.00
N HIS A 9 22.17 -15.36 -7.00
CA HIS A 9 22.80 -15.34 -8.31
C HIS A 9 23.84 -14.22 -8.44
N GLY A 10 23.63 -13.09 -7.76
CA GLY A 10 24.58 -11.97 -7.71
C GLY A 10 24.64 -11.13 -8.98
N ASP A 11 23.69 -11.32 -9.88
CA ASP A 11 23.53 -10.57 -11.14
C ASP A 11 22.46 -9.46 -11.05
N TYR A 12 21.91 -9.22 -9.85
CA TYR A 12 20.74 -8.34 -9.61
C TYR A 12 19.49 -8.76 -10.39
N GLY A 13 19.47 -9.97 -10.97
CA GLY A 13 18.30 -10.58 -11.56
C GLY A 13 17.21 -10.80 -10.50
N ASN A 14 15.96 -11.00 -10.93
CA ASN A 14 14.84 -11.32 -10.04
C ASN A 14 14.57 -10.33 -8.89
N ARG A 15 15.05 -9.07 -9.00
CA ARG A 15 15.01 -8.07 -7.91
C ARG A 15 15.77 -8.54 -6.66
N GLU A 16 16.87 -9.27 -6.85
CA GLU A 16 17.79 -9.60 -5.78
C GLU A 16 18.36 -8.30 -5.18
N GLU A 17 18.15 -8.12 -3.87
CA GLU A 17 18.77 -7.06 -3.08
C GLU A 17 19.90 -7.70 -2.26
N PRO A 18 21.18 -7.61 -2.70
CA PRO A 18 22.27 -8.40 -2.13
C PRO A 18 22.43 -8.25 -0.61
N MET A 19 22.21 -7.05 -0.09
CA MET A 19 22.35 -6.75 1.32
C MET A 19 21.21 -7.30 2.17
N GLU A 20 19.98 -7.28 1.65
CA GLU A 20 18.83 -7.91 2.28
C GLU A 20 19.00 -9.44 2.27
N TRP A 21 19.46 -10.00 1.15
CA TRP A 21 19.73 -11.43 1.05
C TRP A 21 20.80 -11.89 2.04
N PHE A 22 21.93 -11.18 2.12
CA PHE A 22 23.01 -11.51 3.06
C PHE A 22 22.54 -11.44 4.51
N ALA A 23 21.72 -10.45 4.86
CA ALA A 23 21.13 -10.34 6.19
C ALA A 23 20.20 -11.54 6.50
N GLN A 24 19.37 -11.96 5.54
CA GLN A 24 18.52 -13.13 5.69
C GLN A 24 19.36 -14.42 5.84
N PHE A 25 20.43 -14.57 5.06
CA PHE A 25 21.39 -15.66 5.23
C PHE A 25 21.96 -15.72 6.64
N GLN A 26 22.50 -14.61 7.15
CA GLN A 26 23.04 -14.56 8.52
C GLN A 26 22.01 -14.95 9.57
N LEU A 27 20.73 -14.55 9.41
CA LEU A 27 19.64 -14.93 10.31
C LEU A 27 19.25 -16.41 10.23
N SER A 28 19.55 -17.09 9.12
CA SER A 28 19.26 -18.52 8.96
C SER A 28 20.34 -19.44 9.47
N VAL A 29 21.56 -18.92 9.63
CA VAL A 29 22.73 -19.68 10.07
C VAL A 29 22.74 -19.69 11.61
N PRO A 30 22.78 -20.87 12.25
CA PRO A 30 22.85 -20.95 13.71
C PRO A 30 24.14 -20.35 14.27
N ASP A 31 24.03 -19.59 15.36
CA ASP A 31 25.18 -18.96 16.04
C ASP A 31 26.22 -19.98 16.52
N LEU A 32 25.75 -21.19 16.87
CA LEU A 32 26.56 -22.30 17.37
C LEU A 32 27.47 -22.95 16.32
N TRP A 33 27.36 -22.58 15.04
CA TRP A 33 28.22 -23.13 13.99
C TRP A 33 29.60 -22.48 14.03
N SER A 34 30.64 -23.25 13.72
CA SER A 34 31.99 -22.71 13.51
C SER A 34 32.00 -21.79 12.30
N GLU A 35 32.86 -20.76 12.32
CA GLU A 35 32.97 -19.79 11.22
C GLU A 35 33.23 -20.46 9.88
N THR A 36 34.11 -21.46 9.83
CA THR A 36 34.36 -22.29 8.63
C THR A 36 33.08 -22.91 8.09
N ARG A 37 32.24 -23.50 8.97
CA ARG A 37 30.98 -24.12 8.55
C ARG A 37 29.97 -23.10 8.06
N LYS A 38 29.98 -21.88 8.60
CA LYS A 38 29.11 -20.79 8.13
C LYS A 38 29.52 -20.34 6.73
N VAL A 39 30.82 -20.24 6.47
CA VAL A 39 31.39 -19.90 5.16
C VAL A 39 31.12 -21.00 4.13
N ASP A 40 31.28 -22.27 4.49
CA ASP A 40 30.92 -23.38 3.60
C ASP A 40 29.43 -23.37 3.26
N CYS A 41 28.59 -23.10 4.27
CA CYS A 41 27.15 -22.98 4.08
C CYS A 41 26.79 -21.77 3.20
N PHE A 42 27.57 -20.69 3.22
CA PHE A 42 27.37 -19.55 2.34
C PHE A 42 27.54 -19.96 0.88
N GLY A 43 28.62 -20.70 0.55
CA GLY A 43 28.85 -21.22 -0.80
C GLY A 43 27.70 -22.10 -1.31
N LEU A 44 27.12 -22.94 -0.44
CA LEU A 44 25.97 -23.78 -0.79
C LEU A 44 24.67 -22.99 -1.06
N GLN A 45 24.60 -21.73 -0.64
CA GLN A 45 23.45 -20.84 -0.86
C GLN A 45 23.62 -19.98 -2.12
N LEU A 46 24.72 -20.15 -2.85
CA LEU A 46 24.93 -19.53 -4.16
C LEU A 46 24.38 -20.43 -5.26
N ALA A 47 23.82 -19.83 -6.31
CA ALA A 47 23.33 -20.61 -7.44
C ALA A 47 24.52 -21.18 -8.22
N PRO A 48 24.62 -22.50 -8.47
CA PRO A 48 25.75 -23.10 -9.17
C PRO A 48 25.99 -22.48 -10.54
N GLY A 49 27.24 -22.10 -10.83
CA GLY A 49 27.64 -21.45 -12.08
C GLY A 49 27.16 -19.99 -12.22
N SER A 50 26.56 -19.41 -11.18
CA SER A 50 26.15 -18.01 -11.17
C SER A 50 27.33 -17.05 -11.00
N TYR A 51 27.05 -15.75 -11.12
CA TYR A 51 28.05 -14.71 -10.93
C TYR A 51 28.59 -14.69 -9.49
N ALA A 52 27.71 -14.90 -8.51
CA ALA A 52 28.09 -15.00 -7.11
C ALA A 52 28.91 -16.25 -6.80
N ASP A 53 28.54 -17.40 -7.38
CA ASP A 53 29.25 -18.66 -7.19
C ASP A 53 30.68 -18.59 -7.74
N ASN A 54 30.85 -18.12 -8.98
CA ASN A 54 32.17 -17.91 -9.57
C ASN A 54 33.02 -16.92 -8.74
N TRP A 55 32.43 -15.80 -8.31
CA TRP A 55 33.11 -14.84 -7.43
C TRP A 55 33.56 -15.47 -6.11
N PHE A 56 32.69 -16.28 -5.49
CA PHE A 56 33.02 -16.94 -4.24
C PHE A 56 34.12 -17.97 -4.44
N MET A 57 34.16 -18.71 -5.55
CA MET A 57 35.26 -19.63 -5.84
C MET A 57 36.60 -18.89 -5.98
N ASP A 58 36.60 -17.74 -6.66
CA ASP A 58 37.80 -16.92 -6.91
C ASP A 58 38.28 -16.10 -5.70
N LEU A 59 37.49 -16.03 -4.61
CA LEU A 59 37.87 -15.32 -3.40
C LEU A 59 39.12 -15.95 -2.71
N PRO A 60 40.09 -15.13 -2.29
CA PRO A 60 41.23 -15.58 -1.49
C PRO A 60 40.81 -16.27 -0.18
N SER A 61 41.68 -17.16 0.33
CA SER A 61 41.42 -17.86 1.60
C SER A 61 41.29 -16.92 2.81
N GLU A 62 41.97 -15.78 2.79
CA GLU A 62 41.87 -14.71 3.81
C GLU A 62 40.46 -14.11 3.88
N ASP A 63 39.80 -13.91 2.74
CA ASP A 63 38.44 -13.38 2.67
C ASP A 63 37.37 -14.44 3.01
N LYS A 64 37.77 -15.70 3.17
CA LYS A 64 36.93 -16.85 3.58
C LYS A 64 37.21 -17.33 5.00
N GLU A 65 38.09 -16.66 5.74
CA GLU A 65 38.51 -17.12 7.07
C GLU A 65 37.36 -17.09 8.09
N ASP A 66 36.58 -16.01 8.07
CA ASP A 66 35.44 -15.81 8.96
C ASP A 66 34.27 -15.10 8.25
N MET A 67 33.09 -15.12 8.87
CA MET A 67 31.89 -14.49 8.28
C MET A 67 32.01 -12.96 8.14
N ARG A 68 32.92 -12.33 8.89
CA ARG A 68 33.12 -10.87 8.85
C ARG A 68 34.00 -10.48 7.67
N ALA A 69 35.08 -11.21 7.41
CA ALA A 69 35.93 -11.07 6.22
C ALA A 69 35.10 -11.30 4.96
N LEU A 70 34.32 -12.39 4.95
CA LEU A 70 33.41 -12.71 3.84
C LEU A 70 32.37 -11.60 3.61
N LYS A 71 31.77 -11.05 4.68
CA LYS A 71 30.83 -9.93 4.59
C LYS A 71 31.50 -8.66 4.04
N ALA A 72 32.73 -8.39 4.43
CA ALA A 72 33.47 -7.23 3.92
C ALA A 72 33.75 -7.36 2.42
N ALA A 73 34.22 -8.53 1.98
CA ALA A 73 34.41 -8.85 0.57
C ALA A 73 33.08 -8.77 -0.21
N PHE A 74 31.99 -9.27 0.37
CA PHE A 74 30.66 -9.22 -0.21
C PHE A 74 30.17 -7.78 -0.41
N ILE A 75 30.28 -6.91 0.60
CA ILE A 75 29.88 -5.49 0.50
C ILE A 75 30.74 -4.74 -0.54
N LYS A 76 32.02 -5.07 -0.63
CA LYS A 76 32.92 -4.51 -1.65
C LYS A 76 32.47 -4.90 -3.06
N ARG A 77 31.97 -6.13 -3.23
CA ARG A 77 31.50 -6.67 -4.51
C ARG A 77 30.12 -6.17 -4.91
N TRP A 78 29.18 -6.12 -3.96
CA TRP A 78 27.82 -5.63 -4.13
C TRP A 78 27.55 -4.45 -3.18
N PRO A 79 28.03 -3.24 -3.53
CA PRO A 79 27.88 -2.07 -2.67
C PRO A 79 26.41 -1.67 -2.52
N LEU A 80 26.04 -1.16 -1.34
CA LEU A 80 24.74 -0.53 -1.10
C LEU A 80 24.54 0.59 -2.13
N ALA A 81 23.46 0.50 -2.90
CA ALA A 81 23.06 1.58 -3.78
C ALA A 81 22.86 2.83 -2.91
N LYS A 82 23.71 3.84 -3.10
CA LYS A 82 23.49 5.17 -2.51
C LYS A 82 22.22 5.70 -3.14
N HIS A 83 21.08 5.64 -2.43
CA HIS A 83 19.89 6.34 -2.87
C HIS A 83 20.29 7.80 -3.11
N PRO A 84 20.12 8.33 -4.34
CA PRO A 84 20.40 9.73 -4.60
C PRO A 84 19.61 10.56 -3.58
N LYS A 85 20.29 11.41 -2.81
CA LYS A 85 19.61 12.37 -1.94
C LYS A 85 18.71 13.19 -2.85
N LEU A 86 17.39 13.01 -2.70
CA LEU A 86 16.40 13.76 -3.48
C LEU A 86 16.71 15.24 -3.30
N THR A 87 16.81 15.97 -4.40
CA THR A 87 16.98 17.42 -4.36
C THR A 87 15.77 18.05 -3.66
N ARG A 88 15.92 19.24 -3.06
CA ARG A 88 14.80 19.93 -2.40
C ARG A 88 13.58 20.11 -3.29
N VAL A 89 13.78 20.27 -4.60
CA VAL A 89 12.70 20.38 -5.58
C VAL A 89 11.97 19.04 -5.73
N GLN A 90 12.71 17.93 -5.88
CA GLN A 90 12.11 16.60 -5.95
C GLN A 90 11.42 16.18 -4.66
N GLN A 91 11.95 16.59 -3.50
CA GLN A 91 11.30 16.37 -2.21
C GLN A 91 9.94 17.10 -2.13
N ARG A 92 9.87 18.35 -2.60
CA ARG A 92 8.61 19.12 -2.63
C ARG A 92 7.58 18.51 -3.56
N GLU A 93 7.96 18.14 -4.77
CA GLU A 93 7.03 17.53 -5.74
C GLU A 93 6.48 16.19 -5.20
N ARG A 94 7.35 15.36 -4.61
CA ARG A 94 6.94 14.07 -4.04
C ARG A 94 5.98 14.20 -2.85
N VAL A 95 6.11 15.28 -2.07
CA VAL A 95 5.19 15.59 -0.95
C VAL A 95 3.82 16.04 -1.47
N LYS A 96 3.79 16.85 -2.54
CA LYS A 96 2.53 17.32 -3.16
C LYS A 96 1.73 16.16 -3.76
N ASP A 97 2.41 15.21 -4.42
CA ASP A 97 1.76 14.07 -5.06
C ASP A 97 1.11 13.10 -4.05
N GLN A 98 1.55 13.12 -2.78
CA GLN A 98 1.09 12.17 -1.75
C GLN A 98 -0.39 12.33 -1.37
N TRP A 99 -1.00 13.49 -1.62
CA TRP A 99 -2.46 13.69 -1.41
C TRP A 99 -3.30 13.03 -2.52
N ILE A 100 -2.75 12.86 -3.72
CA ILE A 100 -3.46 12.36 -4.91
C ILE A 100 -3.66 10.83 -4.87
N GLU A 101 -2.93 10.12 -4.00
CA GLU A 101 -3.12 8.67 -3.81
C GLU A 101 -4.40 8.32 -3.02
N GLU A 102 -5.27 7.52 -3.65
CA GLU A 102 -6.52 6.99 -3.11
C GLU A 102 -6.35 6.42 -1.68
N GLY A 103 -7.12 6.94 -0.72
CA GLY A 103 -7.14 6.46 0.67
C GLY A 103 -7.36 7.52 1.75
N CYS A 104 -7.47 8.80 1.40
CA CYS A 104 -7.75 9.90 2.32
C CYS A 104 -9.23 10.30 2.38
N THR A 105 -10.14 9.39 2.02
CA THR A 105 -11.59 9.61 2.03
C THR A 105 -12.23 9.09 3.33
N GLY A 106 -12.72 10.02 4.16
CA GLY A 106 -13.43 9.77 5.41
C GLY A 106 -13.06 10.74 6.53
N ASP A 107 -13.79 10.72 7.65
CA ASP A 107 -13.60 11.64 8.80
C ASP A 107 -12.22 11.56 9.46
N TYR A 108 -11.40 10.58 9.08
CA TYR A 108 -10.03 10.34 9.57
C TYR A 108 -8.95 10.52 8.47
N GLY A 109 -9.33 10.98 7.28
CA GLY A 109 -8.44 11.08 6.12
C GLY A 109 -7.26 12.02 6.34
N HIS A 110 -7.49 13.16 7.01
CA HIS A 110 -6.46 14.14 7.33
C HIS A 110 -5.41 13.58 8.33
N MET A 111 -5.83 12.77 9.30
CA MET A 111 -4.90 12.11 10.24
C MET A 111 -4.02 11.07 9.55
N LEU A 112 -4.62 10.21 8.70
CA LEU A 112 -3.86 9.20 7.96
C LEU A 112 -2.91 9.83 6.95
N TRP A 113 -3.33 10.93 6.31
CA TRP A 113 -2.47 11.71 5.45
C TRP A 113 -1.27 12.30 6.20
N ALA A 114 -1.49 12.97 7.35
CA ALA A 114 -0.41 13.57 8.13
C ALA A 114 0.63 12.52 8.58
N GLU A 115 0.18 11.33 8.98
CA GLU A 115 1.05 10.20 9.33
C GLU A 115 1.83 9.62 8.13
N LYS A 116 1.23 9.64 6.93
CA LYS A 116 1.91 9.19 5.71
C LYS A 116 2.97 10.21 5.28
N VAL A 117 2.63 11.49 5.27
CA VAL A 117 3.56 12.56 4.88
C VAL A 117 4.72 12.63 5.86
N LYS A 118 4.48 12.55 7.18
CA LYS A 118 5.55 12.50 8.19
C LYS A 118 6.52 11.34 7.94
N ARG A 119 6.03 10.14 7.61
CA ARG A 119 6.91 9.02 7.27
C ARG A 119 7.70 9.25 5.98
N LEU A 120 7.07 9.83 4.97
CA LEU A 120 7.70 10.16 3.69
C LEU A 120 8.83 11.17 3.86
N VAL A 121 8.59 12.30 4.53
CA VAL A 121 9.60 13.36 4.72
C VAL A 121 10.75 12.91 5.62
N LEU A 122 10.48 12.12 6.67
CA LEU A 122 11.53 11.49 7.47
C LEU A 122 12.37 10.50 6.65
N SER A 123 11.75 9.72 5.75
CA SER A 123 12.50 8.85 4.83
C SER A 123 13.40 9.62 3.84
N MET A 124 13.11 10.91 3.61
CA MET A 124 13.92 11.81 2.79
C MET A 124 14.97 12.58 3.61
N GLY A 125 15.04 12.35 4.92
CA GLY A 125 16.00 12.98 5.84
C GLY A 125 15.57 14.34 6.38
N ASP A 126 14.32 14.76 6.21
CA ASP A 126 13.80 16.03 6.73
C ASP A 126 13.30 15.89 8.17
N ALA A 127 14.22 15.71 9.11
CA ALA A 127 13.89 15.62 10.54
C ALA A 127 13.56 16.98 11.17
N GLU A 128 14.09 18.07 10.61
CA GLU A 128 13.99 19.44 11.16
C GLU A 128 12.70 20.18 10.74
N GLY A 129 11.78 19.52 10.03
CA GLY A 129 10.50 20.12 9.67
C GLY A 129 10.56 21.11 8.50
N THR A 130 11.64 21.13 7.71
CA THR A 130 11.83 22.16 6.66
C THR A 130 10.83 22.06 5.51
N LEU A 131 10.17 20.90 5.34
CA LEU A 131 9.14 20.70 4.33
C LEU A 131 7.71 20.92 4.84
N ILE A 132 7.49 21.26 6.13
CA ILE A 132 6.14 21.41 6.69
C ILE A 132 5.32 22.48 5.95
N VAL A 133 5.91 23.65 5.70
CA VAL A 133 5.26 24.74 4.96
C VAL A 133 4.82 24.27 3.57
N CYS A 134 5.67 23.51 2.87
CA CYS A 134 5.37 22.98 1.54
C CYS A 134 4.26 21.93 1.57
N THR A 135 4.24 21.11 2.62
CA THR A 135 3.18 20.12 2.87
C THR A 135 1.83 20.80 3.07
N ILE A 136 1.79 21.90 3.83
CA ILE A 136 0.56 22.67 4.06
C ILE A 136 0.11 23.31 2.74
N GLU A 137 1.02 23.95 1.99
CA GLU A 137 0.69 24.54 0.68
C GLU A 137 0.09 23.53 -0.31
N GLY A 138 0.56 22.28 -0.27
CA GLY A 138 0.03 21.18 -1.09
C GLY A 138 -1.26 20.53 -0.57
N ALA A 139 -1.71 20.85 0.65
CA ALA A 139 -2.91 20.27 1.24
C ALA A 139 -4.21 20.93 0.70
N PRO A 140 -5.38 20.26 0.80
CA PRO A 140 -6.67 20.88 0.48
C PRO A 140 -6.89 22.19 1.23
N GLN A 141 -7.60 23.12 0.59
CA GLN A 141 -7.86 24.46 1.13
C GLN A 141 -8.39 24.43 2.57
N VAL A 142 -9.32 23.52 2.86
CA VAL A 142 -9.90 23.34 4.18
C VAL A 142 -8.87 23.06 5.27
N LEU A 143 -7.84 22.26 4.98
CA LEU A 143 -6.76 22.02 5.94
C LEU A 143 -5.80 23.21 6.02
N ARG A 144 -5.59 23.94 4.92
CA ARG A 144 -4.75 25.14 4.91
C ARG A 144 -5.35 26.29 5.72
N ASP A 145 -6.67 26.38 5.75
CA ASP A 145 -7.39 27.42 6.47
C ASP A 145 -7.39 27.16 7.99
N GLU A 146 -7.21 25.90 8.41
CA GLU A 146 -7.21 25.46 9.82
C GLU A 146 -5.79 25.22 10.40
N LEU A 147 -4.76 25.13 9.56
CA LEU A 147 -3.37 24.87 9.96
C LEU A 147 -2.53 26.15 9.92
N ASP A 148 -1.71 26.34 10.95
CA ASP A 148 -0.69 27.38 10.98
C ASP A 148 0.50 26.99 10.07
N LYS A 149 1.28 27.96 9.59
CA LYS A 149 2.49 27.72 8.80
C LYS A 149 3.76 27.63 9.65
N ASP A 150 3.67 27.98 10.94
CA ASP A 150 4.84 28.20 11.80
C ASP A 150 5.21 26.99 12.70
N TYR A 151 4.84 25.76 12.30
CA TYR A 151 5.22 24.56 13.05
C TYR A 151 6.72 24.28 12.96
N SER A 152 7.35 24.00 14.11
CA SER A 152 8.80 23.78 14.21
C SER A 152 9.21 22.30 14.17
N SER A 153 8.24 21.38 14.26
CA SER A 153 8.46 19.94 14.18
C SER A 153 7.31 19.19 13.50
N TRP A 154 7.63 18.02 12.96
CA TRP A 154 6.62 17.13 12.37
C TRP A 154 5.63 16.59 13.41
N GLU A 155 6.05 16.49 14.67
CA GLU A 155 5.22 16.12 15.82
C GLU A 155 4.15 17.18 16.10
N GLU A 156 4.54 18.46 16.12
CA GLU A 156 3.61 19.59 16.27
C GLU A 156 2.61 19.64 15.13
N PHE A 157 3.10 19.54 13.89
CA PHE A 157 2.26 19.52 12.70
C PHE A 157 1.24 18.37 12.72
N VAL A 158 1.67 17.13 12.97
CA VAL A 158 0.75 15.97 13.03
C VAL A 158 -0.25 16.12 14.17
N THR A 159 0.17 16.65 15.32
CA THR A 159 -0.72 16.90 16.46
C THR A 159 -1.77 17.96 16.12
N ALA A 160 -1.37 19.04 15.45
CA ALA A 160 -2.29 20.07 14.97
C ALA A 160 -3.33 19.49 13.99
N VAL A 161 -2.89 18.70 13.00
CA VAL A 161 -3.80 18.03 12.06
C VAL A 161 -4.79 17.10 12.77
N ARG A 162 -4.34 16.32 13.77
CA ARG A 162 -5.23 15.46 14.56
C ARG A 162 -6.26 16.23 15.39
N ASN A 163 -5.94 17.46 15.78
CA ASN A 163 -6.79 18.31 16.62
C ASN A 163 -7.79 19.16 15.82
N ILE A 164 -7.70 19.15 14.47
CA ILE A 164 -8.74 19.73 13.62
C ILE A 164 -10.03 18.96 13.91
N LYS A 165 -11.04 19.67 14.45
CA LYS A 165 -12.32 19.08 14.83
C LYS A 165 -12.90 18.32 13.63
N GLN A 166 -13.46 17.13 13.86
CA GLN A 166 -14.12 16.31 12.83
C GLN A 166 -15.03 17.19 11.98
N MET A 167 -14.57 17.52 10.78
CA MET A 167 -15.37 18.25 9.82
C MET A 167 -16.25 17.24 9.08
N SER A 168 -17.42 16.97 9.66
CA SER A 168 -18.51 16.20 9.05
C SER A 168 -19.12 16.82 7.78
N ASN A 169 -18.45 17.82 7.15
CA ASN A 169 -18.98 18.56 5.99
C ASN A 169 -18.10 18.52 4.73
N LEU A 170 -17.01 17.74 4.70
CA LEU A 170 -16.11 17.67 3.53
C LEU A 170 -16.63 16.77 2.38
N SER A 171 -17.78 16.11 2.54
CA SER A 171 -18.42 15.36 1.43
C SER A 171 -19.07 16.26 0.37
N ILE A 172 -19.21 17.57 0.59
CA ILE A 172 -19.97 18.45 -0.32
C ILE A 172 -19.09 19.25 -1.30
N GLN A 173 -17.77 19.36 -1.10
CA GLN A 173 -16.94 20.26 -1.92
C GLN A 173 -16.13 19.62 -3.05
N MET A 174 -15.97 18.29 -3.09
CA MET A 174 -15.24 17.61 -4.19
C MET A 174 -16.04 17.46 -5.49
N GLY A 175 -17.30 17.89 -5.53
CA GLY A 175 -18.11 17.96 -6.76
C GLY A 175 -18.03 19.28 -7.55
N SER A 176 -17.41 20.34 -7.00
CA SER A 176 -17.53 21.69 -7.59
C SER A 176 -16.24 22.27 -8.20
N ILE A 177 -15.08 21.64 -7.99
CA ILE A 177 -13.82 22.13 -8.56
C ILE A 177 -13.67 21.75 -10.04
N SER A 178 -14.29 20.64 -10.50
CA SER A 178 -14.32 20.28 -11.93
C SER A 178 -15.26 21.16 -12.78
N ALA A 179 -16.16 21.95 -12.17
CA ALA A 179 -17.16 22.71 -12.89
C ALA A 179 -16.83 24.21 -13.06
N ARG A 180 -15.85 24.75 -12.32
CA ARG A 180 -15.54 26.19 -12.33
C ARG A 180 -14.42 26.62 -13.29
N GLU A 181 -13.71 25.67 -13.89
CA GLU A 181 -12.65 25.97 -14.87
C GLU A 181 -13.14 25.96 -16.33
N ALA A 182 -14.43 25.64 -16.56
CA ALA A 182 -15.06 25.65 -17.88
C ALA A 182 -15.87 26.93 -18.20
N ALA A 183 -15.89 27.93 -17.32
CA ALA A 183 -16.69 29.14 -17.50
C ALA A 183 -15.88 30.42 -17.32
N ARG A 184 -15.03 30.77 -18.31
CA ARG A 184 -14.68 32.19 -18.55
C ARG A 184 -15.76 32.82 -19.44
N PRO A 185 -16.35 33.97 -19.07
CA PRO A 185 -17.29 34.69 -19.91
C PRO A 185 -16.58 35.68 -20.85
N MET A 186 -17.02 35.73 -22.11
CA MET A 186 -16.78 36.83 -23.07
C MET A 186 -18.16 37.35 -23.55
N PRO A 187 -18.25 38.60 -24.05
CA PRO A 187 -19.24 39.54 -23.55
C PRO A 187 -20.51 39.72 -24.40
N ALA A 188 -21.56 40.10 -23.67
CA ALA A 188 -22.67 41.00 -23.99
C ALA A 188 -23.27 41.01 -25.42
N THR A 189 -24.52 40.55 -25.53
CA THR A 189 -25.56 41.23 -26.32
C THR A 189 -26.95 40.90 -25.72
N GLN A 190 -27.66 41.93 -25.27
CA GLN A 190 -29.11 41.97 -25.00
C GLN A 190 -29.79 42.75 -26.17
N PRO A 191 -31.14 42.90 -26.28
CA PRO A 191 -32.26 42.42 -25.44
C PRO A 191 -33.41 41.75 -26.25
N GLN A 192 -34.35 41.02 -25.64
CA GLN A 192 -35.77 41.37 -25.35
C GLN A 192 -36.53 40.01 -25.30
N GLY A 193 -37.56 39.70 -24.50
CA GLY A 193 -38.33 40.35 -23.45
C GLY A 193 -39.39 39.36 -22.91
N GLN A 194 -40.08 39.77 -21.83
CA GLN A 194 -41.39 39.30 -21.27
C GLN A 194 -41.48 37.90 -20.61
N LEU A 195 -41.64 37.87 -19.26
CA LEU A 195 -42.89 37.65 -18.48
C LEU A 195 -43.41 36.20 -18.61
N ILE A 196 -43.65 35.41 -17.56
CA ILE A 196 -44.74 35.52 -16.55
C ILE A 196 -44.44 34.66 -15.30
N ALA A 197 -45.12 35.06 -14.21
CA ALA A 197 -45.21 34.67 -12.80
C ALA A 197 -45.41 33.21 -12.31
N ALA A 198 -45.18 33.10 -10.99
CA ALA A 198 -45.83 32.24 -9.97
C ALA A 198 -45.50 30.73 -10.00
N SER A 199 -45.45 29.96 -8.91
CA SER A 199 -46.10 30.05 -7.61
C SER A 199 -45.31 29.23 -6.56
N GLN A 200 -45.62 29.53 -5.30
CA GLN A 200 -45.08 29.05 -4.04
C GLN A 200 -45.45 27.57 -3.71
N GLN A 201 -44.90 27.15 -2.55
CA GLN A 201 -45.34 26.09 -1.62
C GLN A 201 -44.66 24.73 -1.87
N GLY A 202 -43.93 24.13 -0.92
CA GLY A 202 -43.99 24.22 0.54
C GLY A 202 -44.48 22.88 1.08
N PHE A 203 -43.59 22.04 1.61
CA PHE A 203 -43.96 20.97 2.52
C PHE A 203 -42.92 20.80 3.63
N THR A 204 -43.42 21.04 4.83
CA THR A 204 -42.83 20.83 6.15
C THR A 204 -42.98 19.37 6.58
N THR A 205 -42.00 18.83 7.30
CA THR A 205 -42.18 17.85 8.40
C THR A 205 -40.85 17.78 9.17
N GLN A 206 -40.77 18.42 10.33
CA GLN A 206 -40.79 17.77 11.66
C GLN A 206 -39.82 16.55 11.69
N GLY A 207 -38.69 16.59 12.39
CA GLY A 207 -38.54 17.00 13.79
C GLY A 207 -38.83 15.80 14.69
N ALA A 208 -37.89 14.84 14.76
CA ALA A 208 -37.92 13.75 15.73
C ALA A 208 -36.59 13.70 16.47
N SER A 209 -36.63 14.29 17.67
CA SER A 209 -35.67 14.17 18.74
C SER A 209 -35.69 12.75 19.31
N TRP A 210 -34.56 12.06 19.21
CA TRP A 210 -34.12 11.02 20.14
C TRP A 210 -32.63 11.31 20.38
N GLY A 211 -32.19 11.73 21.57
CA GLY A 211 -32.33 10.95 22.78
C GLY A 211 -31.09 10.08 22.92
N LEU A 212 -30.13 10.61 23.67
CA LEU A 212 -28.86 10.01 24.12
C LEU A 212 -28.91 8.49 24.25
N GLY A 213 -28.08 7.81 23.46
CA GLY A 213 -27.80 6.38 23.59
C GLY A 213 -26.34 6.13 23.23
N LEU A 214 -25.49 6.04 24.26
CA LEU A 214 -24.10 5.60 24.20
C LEU A 214 -24.02 4.19 23.61
N GLY A 215 -24.04 4.08 22.29
CA GLY A 215 -23.72 2.87 21.55
C GLY A 215 -22.24 2.84 21.26
N MET A 216 -21.47 2.23 22.16
CA MET A 216 -20.10 1.80 21.88
C MET A 216 -20.10 0.95 20.61
N TYR A 217 -19.74 1.52 19.47
CA TYR A 217 -19.21 0.72 18.37
C TYR A 217 -17.84 0.22 18.84
N GLN A 218 -17.85 -0.85 19.63
CA GLN A 218 -16.76 -1.82 19.60
C GLN A 218 -16.59 -2.16 18.12
N ARG A 219 -15.61 -1.50 17.49
CA ARG A 219 -14.96 -2.00 16.30
C ARG A 219 -14.42 -3.36 16.72
N ALA A 220 -15.23 -4.40 16.52
CA ALA A 220 -14.82 -5.76 16.72
C ALA A 220 -13.46 -5.86 16.02
N GLN A 221 -12.41 -6.07 16.80
CA GLN A 221 -11.07 -6.26 16.28
C GLN A 221 -11.19 -7.51 15.40
N GLN A 222 -11.44 -7.30 14.11
CA GLN A 222 -11.53 -8.38 13.14
C GLN A 222 -10.19 -9.08 13.22
N VAL A 223 -10.20 -10.30 13.75
CA VAL A 223 -9.03 -11.17 13.83
C VAL A 223 -8.39 -11.14 12.44
N PRO A 224 -7.09 -10.80 12.32
CA PRO A 224 -6.44 -10.72 11.02
C PRO A 224 -6.66 -12.03 10.25
N LEU A 225 -7.35 -11.95 9.12
CA LEU A 225 -7.65 -13.13 8.31
C LEU A 225 -6.34 -13.75 7.82
N THR A 226 -6.23 -15.06 7.98
CA THR A 226 -5.10 -15.82 7.45
C THR A 226 -5.15 -15.87 5.93
N ARG A 227 -3.99 -16.09 5.29
CA ARG A 227 -3.89 -16.28 3.83
C ARG A 227 -4.90 -17.30 3.29
N LEU A 228 -5.09 -18.42 4.00
CA LEU A 228 -6.02 -19.47 3.58
C LEU A 228 -7.48 -19.01 3.64
N GLN A 229 -7.86 -18.26 4.67
CA GLN A 229 -9.22 -17.71 4.78
C GLN A 229 -9.52 -16.70 3.67
N ILE A 230 -8.54 -15.87 3.32
CA ILE A 230 -8.64 -14.92 2.21
C ILE A 230 -8.84 -15.68 0.90
N LEU A 231 -7.96 -16.62 0.56
CA LEU A 231 -8.05 -17.39 -0.69
C LEU A 231 -9.34 -18.21 -0.77
N LYS A 232 -9.81 -18.77 0.34
CA LYS A 232 -11.09 -19.50 0.38
C LYS A 232 -12.27 -18.60 0.00
N LYS A 233 -12.29 -17.35 0.48
CA LYS A 233 -13.33 -16.37 0.11
C LYS A 233 -13.20 -15.92 -1.35
N VAL A 234 -11.98 -15.71 -1.83
CA VAL A 234 -11.73 -15.29 -3.22
C VAL A 234 -12.13 -16.37 -4.21
N ASN A 235 -11.77 -17.63 -3.95
CA ASN A 235 -12.09 -18.76 -4.83
C ASN A 235 -13.56 -19.18 -4.77
N ALA A 236 -14.37 -18.61 -3.87
CA ALA A 236 -15.82 -18.82 -3.85
C ALA A 236 -16.55 -18.01 -4.93
N ILE A 237 -15.88 -17.06 -5.58
CA ILE A 237 -16.44 -16.31 -6.70
C ILE A 237 -16.51 -17.23 -7.93
N LEU A 238 -17.71 -17.33 -8.51
CA LEU A 238 -17.88 -18.04 -9.77
C LEU A 238 -17.17 -17.29 -10.90
N HIS A 239 -16.08 -17.85 -11.40
CA HIS A 239 -15.39 -17.32 -12.58
C HIS A 239 -16.09 -17.83 -13.83
N ARG A 240 -16.71 -16.93 -14.60
CA ARG A 240 -17.36 -17.27 -15.87
C ARG A 240 -16.33 -17.73 -16.91
N PRO A 241 -16.64 -18.75 -17.73
CA PRO A 241 -15.74 -19.23 -18.77
C PRO A 241 -15.49 -18.14 -19.83
N ASN A 242 -14.31 -18.16 -20.48
CA ASN A 242 -13.99 -17.21 -21.56
C ASN A 242 -14.69 -17.55 -22.88
N THR A 243 -16.01 -17.51 -22.88
CA THR A 243 -16.87 -17.68 -24.05
C THR A 243 -17.77 -16.45 -24.20
N GLU A 244 -18.40 -16.29 -25.36
CA GLU A 244 -19.33 -15.17 -25.57
C GLU A 244 -20.48 -15.19 -24.55
N ALA A 245 -21.06 -16.37 -24.30
CA ALA A 245 -22.07 -16.55 -23.26
C ALA A 245 -21.55 -16.19 -21.86
N GLY A 246 -20.30 -16.54 -21.54
CA GLY A 246 -19.66 -16.18 -20.28
C GLY A 246 -19.41 -14.67 -20.14
N ARG A 247 -19.06 -13.98 -21.24
CA ARG A 247 -18.93 -12.50 -21.27
C ARG A 247 -20.26 -11.78 -21.11
N CYS A 248 -21.33 -12.29 -21.72
CA CYS A 248 -22.69 -11.76 -21.49
C CYS A 248 -23.14 -11.94 -20.04
N GLN A 249 -22.90 -13.13 -19.46
CA GLN A 249 -23.21 -13.38 -18.05
C GLN A 249 -22.38 -12.49 -17.11
N TYR A 250 -21.10 -12.29 -17.39
CA TYR A 250 -20.26 -11.38 -16.61
C TYR A 250 -20.80 -9.94 -16.60
N LYS A 251 -21.25 -9.43 -17.76
CA LYS A 251 -21.88 -8.10 -17.84
C LYS A 251 -23.15 -8.03 -16.98
N ALA A 252 -24.00 -9.06 -17.05
CA ALA A 252 -25.19 -9.16 -16.21
C ALA A 252 -24.83 -9.25 -14.71
N ASP A 253 -23.79 -10.01 -14.35
CA ASP A 253 -23.32 -10.13 -12.96
C ASP A 253 -22.82 -8.78 -12.43
N ILE A 254 -22.15 -7.97 -13.25
CA ILE A 254 -21.75 -6.59 -12.90
C ILE A 254 -22.98 -5.72 -12.63
N GLU A 255 -23.98 -5.76 -13.50
CA GLU A 255 -25.21 -4.97 -13.35
C GLU A 255 -25.98 -5.36 -12.08
N VAL A 256 -26.11 -6.67 -11.84
CA VAL A 256 -26.72 -7.20 -10.61
C VAL A 256 -25.93 -6.72 -9.39
N TRP A 257 -24.60 -6.81 -9.42
CA TRP A 257 -23.76 -6.38 -8.31
C TRP A 257 -23.95 -4.90 -7.98
N HIS A 258 -23.94 -4.03 -9.00
CA HIS A 258 -24.15 -2.58 -8.83
C HIS A 258 -25.58 -2.25 -8.40
N LYS A 259 -26.57 -3.00 -8.84
CA LYS A 259 -27.96 -2.86 -8.37
C LYS A 259 -28.10 -3.25 -6.90
N THR A 260 -27.42 -4.31 -6.46
CA THR A 260 -27.49 -4.81 -5.09
C THR A 260 -26.73 -3.93 -4.10
N HIS A 261 -25.55 -3.44 -4.48
CA HIS A 261 -24.66 -2.74 -3.56
C HIS A 261 -24.57 -1.22 -3.79
N GLY A 262 -24.96 -0.75 -4.98
CA GLY A 262 -24.82 0.63 -5.42
C GLY A 262 -23.53 0.87 -6.22
N TYR A 263 -23.60 1.78 -7.19
CA TYR A 263 -22.48 2.10 -8.10
C TYR A 263 -21.22 2.65 -7.43
N ASN A 264 -21.36 3.24 -6.23
CA ASN A 264 -20.25 3.80 -5.46
C ASN A 264 -19.79 2.87 -4.34
N ALA A 265 -20.37 1.68 -4.20
CA ALA A 265 -19.98 0.76 -3.15
C ALA A 265 -18.62 0.13 -3.48
N PRO A 266 -17.64 0.15 -2.56
CA PRO A 266 -16.37 -0.51 -2.79
C PRO A 266 -16.51 -2.03 -2.64
N PRO A 267 -15.82 -2.84 -3.46
CA PRO A 267 -15.68 -4.28 -3.25
C PRO A 267 -15.12 -4.61 -1.86
N SER A 268 -15.56 -5.71 -1.27
CA SER A 268 -15.03 -6.22 0.00
C SER A 268 -15.09 -7.75 0.03
N LEU A 269 -14.49 -8.40 1.03
CA LEU A 269 -14.57 -9.86 1.15
C LEU A 269 -16.00 -10.40 1.32
N GLU A 270 -16.91 -9.55 1.77
CA GLU A 270 -18.34 -9.81 1.93
C GLU A 270 -19.12 -9.45 0.66
N ARG A 271 -18.52 -8.66 -0.24
CA ARG A 271 -19.09 -8.16 -1.48
C ARG A 271 -18.07 -8.33 -2.61
N PRO A 272 -17.74 -9.58 -2.97
CA PRO A 272 -16.75 -9.84 -4.00
C PRO A 272 -17.20 -9.27 -5.35
N TYR A 273 -16.27 -8.73 -6.13
CA TYR A 273 -16.58 -8.22 -7.46
C TYR A 273 -16.41 -9.33 -8.51
N PRO A 274 -17.33 -9.46 -9.50
CA PRO A 274 -17.19 -10.42 -10.60
C PRO A 274 -15.86 -10.24 -11.34
N LEU A 275 -15.23 -11.34 -11.77
CA LEU A 275 -13.98 -11.32 -12.52
C LEU A 275 -14.21 -11.44 -14.02
N LYS A 276 -13.51 -10.63 -14.82
CA LYS A 276 -13.59 -10.65 -16.27
C LYS A 276 -13.27 -12.06 -16.82
N PRO A 277 -14.08 -12.62 -17.71
CA PRO A 277 -13.78 -13.91 -18.33
C PRO A 277 -12.44 -13.88 -19.07
N GLY A 278 -11.66 -14.96 -18.94
CA GLY A 278 -10.33 -15.07 -19.56
C GLY A 278 -9.20 -14.44 -18.76
N THR A 279 -9.49 -13.78 -17.63
CA THR A 279 -8.47 -13.35 -16.67
C THR A 279 -8.10 -14.49 -15.72
N VAL A 280 -7.04 -14.30 -14.93
CA VAL A 280 -6.69 -15.23 -13.85
C VAL A 280 -7.40 -14.85 -12.53
N ALA A 281 -7.43 -15.78 -11.58
CA ALA A 281 -8.00 -15.55 -10.26
C ALA A 281 -7.28 -14.41 -9.50
N ALA A 282 -8.02 -13.68 -8.67
CA ALA A 282 -7.47 -12.57 -7.92
C ALA A 282 -6.40 -13.01 -6.89
N GLY A 283 -5.28 -12.30 -6.82
CA GLY A 283 -4.21 -12.59 -5.86
C GLY A 283 -3.24 -13.68 -6.30
N THR A 284 -3.15 -13.93 -7.60
CA THR A 284 -2.21 -14.88 -8.22
C THR A 284 -0.93 -14.21 -8.73
N GLY A 285 -0.84 -12.88 -8.61
CA GLY A 285 0.29 -12.10 -9.15
C GLY A 285 -0.03 -11.47 -10.50
N GLU A 286 -1.31 -11.32 -10.81
CA GLU A 286 -1.80 -10.75 -12.04
C GLU A 286 -1.52 -9.25 -12.16
N CYS A 287 -1.46 -8.77 -13.40
CA CYS A 287 -1.52 -7.34 -13.65
C CYS A 287 -2.92 -6.80 -13.34
N PHE A 288 -3.02 -5.75 -12.53
CA PHE A 288 -4.31 -5.17 -12.14
C PHE A 288 -5.00 -4.39 -13.28
N MET A 289 -4.31 -4.15 -14.40
CA MET A 289 -4.90 -3.47 -15.57
C MET A 289 -5.56 -4.44 -16.55
N CYS A 290 -4.99 -5.62 -16.77
CA CYS A 290 -5.49 -6.60 -17.74
C CYS A 290 -5.96 -7.93 -17.12
N GLY A 291 -5.67 -8.17 -15.84
CA GLY A 291 -6.05 -9.38 -15.12
C GLY A 291 -5.31 -10.64 -15.57
N LEU A 292 -4.19 -10.51 -16.30
CA LEU A 292 -3.39 -11.64 -16.79
C LEU A 292 -2.04 -11.72 -16.06
N ILE A 293 -1.49 -12.93 -16.04
CA ILE A 293 -0.06 -13.17 -15.78
C ILE A 293 0.58 -13.37 -17.15
N THR A 294 1.53 -12.52 -17.51
CA THR A 294 2.23 -12.58 -18.80
C THR A 294 3.69 -12.88 -18.60
N GLU A 295 4.34 -13.35 -19.66
CA GLU A 295 5.79 -13.45 -19.75
C GLU A 295 6.30 -12.51 -20.85
N PRO A 296 7.16 -11.50 -20.53
CA PRO A 296 7.63 -11.14 -19.20
C PRO A 296 6.50 -10.57 -18.31
N PRO A 297 6.63 -10.66 -16.98
CA PRO A 297 5.66 -10.08 -16.07
C PRO A 297 5.68 -8.56 -16.18
N HIS A 298 4.50 -7.96 -16.27
CA HIS A 298 4.34 -6.51 -16.33
C HIS A 298 3.44 -6.01 -15.20
N VAL A 299 3.63 -4.74 -14.83
CA VAL A 299 2.76 -4.00 -13.91
C VAL A 299 1.91 -3.02 -14.69
N GLY A 300 0.87 -2.45 -14.08
CA GLY A 300 -0.13 -1.63 -14.79
C GLY A 300 0.44 -0.53 -15.69
N SER A 301 1.54 0.13 -15.29
CA SER A 301 2.21 1.17 -16.09
C SER A 301 2.91 0.65 -17.35
N MET A 302 3.24 -0.64 -17.40
CA MET A 302 3.85 -1.32 -18.55
C MET A 302 2.84 -2.21 -19.28
N CYS A 303 1.56 -2.11 -18.93
CA CYS A 303 0.50 -2.89 -19.55
C CYS A 303 0.12 -2.30 -20.91
N THR A 304 0.29 -3.08 -21.97
CA THR A 304 -0.10 -2.71 -23.34
C THR A 304 -1.43 -3.33 -23.76
N ALA A 305 -2.24 -3.82 -22.81
CA ALA A 305 -3.52 -4.43 -23.12
C ALA A 305 -4.54 -3.36 -23.56
N ASN A 306 -5.14 -3.56 -24.73
CA ASN A 306 -6.16 -2.65 -25.28
C ASN A 306 -7.47 -2.68 -24.49
N GLU A 307 -7.78 -3.82 -23.86
CA GLU A 307 -8.96 -3.96 -23.01
C GLU A 307 -8.58 -3.95 -21.54
N THR A 308 -8.95 -2.88 -20.85
CA THR A 308 -8.75 -2.74 -19.41
C THR A 308 -9.83 -3.44 -18.61
N LEU A 309 -9.53 -3.75 -17.36
CA LEU A 309 -10.52 -4.23 -16.39
C LEU A 309 -11.46 -3.10 -15.97
N HIS A 310 -12.65 -3.49 -15.50
CA HIS A 310 -13.55 -2.54 -14.85
C HIS A 310 -12.90 -1.96 -13.58
N PRO A 311 -13.04 -0.65 -13.26
CA PRO A 311 -12.35 -0.05 -12.11
C PRO A 311 -12.59 -0.76 -10.78
N HIS A 312 -13.82 -1.24 -10.55
CA HIS A 312 -14.15 -2.03 -9.36
C HIS A 312 -13.47 -3.41 -9.34
N GLU A 313 -13.23 -4.03 -10.50
CA GLU A 313 -12.45 -5.27 -10.56
C GLU A 313 -10.98 -5.00 -10.24
N THR A 314 -10.42 -3.89 -10.75
CA THR A 314 -9.07 -3.42 -10.39
C THR A 314 -8.93 -3.22 -8.88
N HIS A 315 -9.87 -2.48 -8.27
CA HIS A 315 -9.90 -2.28 -6.82
C HIS A 315 -10.05 -3.59 -6.04
N TRP A 316 -10.89 -4.51 -6.53
CA TRP A 316 -11.05 -5.84 -5.93
C TRP A 316 -9.73 -6.63 -5.94
N ARG A 317 -9.01 -6.66 -7.08
CA ARG A 317 -7.71 -7.35 -7.19
C ARG A 317 -6.66 -6.72 -6.29
N GLN A 318 -6.59 -5.40 -6.24
CA GLN A 318 -5.69 -4.67 -5.34
C GLN A 318 -5.99 -4.94 -3.87
N LEU A 319 -7.27 -4.97 -3.48
CA LEU A 319 -7.71 -5.32 -2.13
C LEU A 319 -7.18 -6.70 -1.74
N ILE A 320 -7.41 -7.72 -2.58
CA ILE A 320 -6.96 -9.08 -2.33
C ILE A 320 -5.45 -9.17 -2.25
N ALA A 321 -4.72 -8.57 -3.19
CA ALA A 321 -3.25 -8.53 -3.16
C ALA A 321 -2.73 -7.90 -1.86
N GLY A 322 -3.31 -6.77 -1.45
CA GLY A 322 -2.95 -6.09 -0.20
C GLY A 322 -3.27 -6.91 1.05
N MET A 323 -4.40 -7.63 1.08
CA MET A 323 -4.75 -8.53 2.18
C MET A 323 -3.80 -9.72 2.26
N LEU A 324 -3.45 -10.34 1.13
CA LEU A 324 -2.49 -11.44 1.07
C LEU A 324 -1.10 -10.98 1.52
N HIS A 325 -0.66 -9.80 1.09
CA HIS A 325 0.62 -9.21 1.49
C HIS A 325 0.67 -8.94 3.01
N ARG A 326 -0.38 -8.32 3.58
CA ARG A 326 -0.47 -8.11 5.04
C ARG A 326 -0.49 -9.43 5.80
N ALA A 327 -1.24 -10.43 5.35
CA ALA A 327 -1.27 -11.75 6.00
C ALA A 327 0.11 -12.44 5.98
N MET A 328 0.91 -12.21 4.93
CA MET A 328 2.30 -12.68 4.89
C MET A 328 3.19 -11.90 5.87
N GLN A 329 3.03 -10.58 6.00
CA GLN A 329 3.78 -9.75 6.95
C GLN A 329 3.41 -10.02 8.42
N THR A 330 2.14 -10.22 8.75
CA THR A 330 1.70 -10.55 10.12
C THR A 330 2.30 -11.87 10.58
N ARG A 331 2.44 -12.86 9.68
CA ARG A 331 3.16 -14.10 9.98
C ARG A 331 4.61 -13.83 10.37
N LEU A 332 5.30 -12.89 9.72
CA LEU A 332 6.67 -12.50 10.07
C LEU A 332 6.73 -11.81 11.45
N ALA A 333 5.79 -10.89 11.75
CA ALA A 333 5.76 -10.16 13.01
C ALA A 333 5.38 -11.03 14.24
N THR A 334 4.38 -11.92 14.12
CA THR A 334 4.01 -12.85 15.20
C THR A 334 5.14 -13.85 15.48
N THR A 335 5.90 -14.22 14.45
CA THR A 335 7.09 -15.05 14.60
C THR A 335 8.15 -14.31 15.43
N GLN A 336 8.39 -13.01 15.17
CA GLN A 336 9.33 -12.17 15.91
C GLN A 336 8.94 -11.93 17.39
N ALA A 337 7.64 -11.75 17.70
CA ALA A 337 7.16 -11.56 19.08
C ALA A 337 7.21 -12.85 19.93
N GLY A 338 7.07 -14.03 19.31
CA GLY A 338 7.16 -15.32 19.99
C GLY A 338 8.56 -15.66 20.52
N TYR A 339 9.63 -15.11 19.93
CA TYR A 339 11.00 -15.28 20.40
C TYR A 339 11.32 -14.45 21.65
N HIS A 340 10.67 -13.29 21.82
CA HIS A 340 10.86 -12.45 23.01
C HIS A 340 10.19 -13.02 24.27
N CYS A 341 9.07 -13.74 24.13
CA CYS A 341 8.35 -14.28 25.29
C CYS A 341 8.97 -15.60 25.82
N LYS A 342 9.63 -16.40 24.98
CA LYS A 342 10.26 -17.66 25.41
C LYS A 342 11.62 -17.47 26.10
N HIS A 343 12.27 -16.33 25.94
CA HIS A 343 13.54 -16.02 26.60
C HIS A 343 13.38 -15.51 28.04
N PHE A 344 12.18 -15.12 28.47
CA PHE A 344 11.95 -14.60 29.82
C PHE A 344 11.56 -15.67 30.86
N THR A 345 11.20 -16.89 30.42
CA THR A 345 10.77 -17.97 31.34
C THR A 345 11.90 -18.93 31.73
N ILE A 346 13.11 -18.80 31.17
CA ILE A 346 14.24 -19.73 31.45
C ILE A 346 15.22 -19.17 32.51
N PHE A 347 15.02 -17.95 33.03
CA PHE A 347 15.96 -17.32 33.98
C PHE A 347 15.61 -17.43 35.48
N LEU A 348 14.61 -18.22 35.88
CA LEU A 348 14.18 -18.36 37.28
C LEU A 348 14.19 -19.82 37.80
N GLN A 349 15.22 -20.60 37.47
CA GLN A 349 15.35 -21.95 38.05
C GLN A 349 16.78 -22.46 38.24
N LYS A 350 17.74 -21.55 38.51
CA LYS A 350 19.09 -21.92 38.95
C LYS A 350 19.60 -21.02 40.07
N THR A 351 18.94 -21.08 41.21
CA THR A 351 19.51 -20.71 42.51
C THR A 351 18.79 -21.51 43.60
N CYS A 352 19.27 -22.72 43.85
CA CYS A 352 19.18 -23.45 45.12
C CYS A 352 20.44 -24.29 45.24
#